data_AF-F2AKQ8-F1
#
_entry.id   AF-F2AKQ8-F1
#
_cell.length_a   1.000
_cell.length_b   1.000
_cell.length_c   1.000
_cell.angle_alpha   90.00
_cell.angle_beta   90.00
_cell.angle_gamma   90.00
#
_symmetry.space_group_name_H-M   'P 1'
#
loop_
_entity.id
_entity.type
_entity.pdbx_description
1 polymer ?
#
loop_
_entity_poly.entity_id
_entity_poly.type
_entity_poly.pdbx_seq_one_letter_code
_entity_poly.pdbx_strand_id
1 'polypeptide(L)'
;MLNYAESGRPEAPGLELLQEEPHDLIYFTQKSGGGWVKTRLLDLPRREIPASPTGSLKFSIVGVEQQEFVAKWTDIENIDFWEKRLERETAERIKAGDFVGAYPFLSVLIRDYPARPGLRQLRTEFLWRDAGRRAKNGEYGASLAMLEELRRYAPEYKTQTVLTAIGALTDQLMEQLVSDGKLELGQQLLARLEKEYRGQDLSSIKKWNARFLSMAEDKRDQALAALEAKKYREARKFSRESIFLKPDIEGGTELVRKVDQIYPLVNVGVLQTATVLDPTRLDNWAARRAGRLLYRVLFEMQGAGPEGGEYEFIFGDTEQSPDRQRFSMFLEPERLPEPLNQVDGFYLADVLADRVKSESPTYFSPWAAAVQAIGLDGPKRIDCILRRPNVLPSALIQVTVDGSWFGGEPGSPTGDYRRDVVEGDVVRYVLKGEPRTELQPREIVEIRTESAADGVSKLLQGEVDVLDQLFPADAVRLSSNRK
;
A
#
# COMPACT_ATOMS: atom_id res chain seq x y z
N MET A 1 28.59 46.48 2.75
CA MET A 1 28.96 46.43 4.19
C MET A 1 30.34 47.02 4.35
N LEU A 2 30.59 47.75 5.44
CA LEU A 2 31.94 48.15 5.82
C LEU A 2 32.73 46.90 6.23
N ASN A 3 33.94 46.72 5.70
CA ASN A 3 34.83 45.61 6.04
C ASN A 3 35.85 46.00 7.12
N TYR A 4 35.84 47.26 7.56
CA TYR A 4 36.61 47.78 8.69
C TYR A 4 35.96 49.08 9.19
N ALA A 5 36.23 49.45 10.44
CA ALA A 5 35.88 50.76 10.98
C ALA A 5 36.85 51.16 12.11
N GLU A 6 37.13 52.45 12.24
CA GLU A 6 38.03 53.01 13.28
C GLU A 6 37.33 53.17 14.64
N SER A 7 36.00 53.05 14.69
CA SER A 7 35.23 53.10 15.93
C SER A 7 33.93 52.28 15.84
N GLY A 8 33.36 51.91 16.99
CA GLY A 8 32.14 51.11 17.09
C GLY A 8 32.36 49.60 17.06
N ARG A 9 31.28 48.84 16.86
CA ARG A 9 31.29 47.38 16.68
C ARG A 9 30.59 47.04 15.35
N PRO A 10 30.97 45.95 14.67
CA PRO A 10 30.22 45.51 13.51
C PRO A 10 28.78 45.20 13.93
N GLU A 11 27.81 45.50 13.05
CA GLU A 11 26.42 45.12 13.28
C GLU A 11 26.32 43.61 13.52
N ALA A 12 25.45 43.20 14.45
CA ALA A 12 25.19 41.79 14.71
C ALA A 12 24.37 41.23 13.55
N PRO A 13 24.96 40.40 12.67
CA PRO A 13 24.35 40.09 11.38
C PRO A 13 23.17 39.11 11.47
N GLY A 14 22.98 38.42 12.61
CA GLY A 14 21.92 37.44 12.76
C GLY A 14 21.95 36.39 11.63
N LEU A 15 20.82 36.17 10.95
CA LEU A 15 20.72 35.26 9.79
C LEU A 15 21.55 35.71 8.57
N GLU A 16 21.81 37.01 8.43
CA GLU A 16 22.59 37.55 7.31
C GLU A 16 24.06 37.12 7.38
N LEU A 17 24.53 36.65 8.54
CA LEU A 17 25.87 36.08 8.68
C LEU A 17 26.10 34.95 7.68
N LEU A 18 25.08 34.14 7.38
CA LEU A 18 25.19 33.02 6.45
C LEU A 18 25.28 33.45 4.97
N GLN A 19 25.00 34.72 4.67
CA GLN A 19 25.14 35.31 3.34
C GLN A 19 26.52 35.92 3.12
N GLU A 20 27.31 36.08 4.18
CA GLU A 20 28.67 36.58 4.10
C GLU A 20 29.67 35.46 3.81
N GLU A 21 30.78 35.79 3.13
CA GLU A 21 31.91 34.89 3.01
C GLU A 21 32.53 34.61 4.39
N PRO A 22 33.02 33.38 4.66
CA PRO A 22 33.68 33.06 5.93
C PRO A 22 34.85 34.00 6.23
N HIS A 23 34.78 34.68 7.37
CA HIS A 23 35.76 35.70 7.76
C HIS A 23 35.96 35.71 9.28
N ASP A 24 37.08 36.25 9.75
CA ASP A 24 37.34 36.53 11.17
C ASP A 24 37.20 38.03 11.45
N LEU A 25 36.94 38.40 12.70
CA LEU A 25 36.94 39.79 13.15
C LEU A 25 38.09 40.02 14.12
N ILE A 26 38.97 40.96 13.79
CA ILE A 26 40.03 41.42 14.69
C ILE A 26 39.58 42.74 15.31
N TYR A 27 39.63 42.84 16.63
CA TYR A 27 39.37 44.06 17.39
C TYR A 27 40.70 44.63 17.89
N PHE A 28 40.92 45.92 17.68
CA PHE A 28 42.15 46.60 18.10
C PHE A 28 41.95 47.36 19.42
N THR A 29 43.01 47.44 20.22
CA THR A 29 42.96 48.15 21.50
C THR A 29 42.71 49.65 21.32
N GLN A 30 42.12 50.30 22.31
CA GLN A 30 41.97 51.77 22.33
C GLN A 30 43.32 52.50 22.19
N LYS A 31 44.41 51.95 22.73
CA LYS A 31 45.75 52.54 22.66
C LYS A 31 46.34 52.53 21.24
N SER A 32 45.91 51.60 20.39
CA SER A 32 46.33 51.47 18.99
C SER A 32 45.40 52.18 18.01
N GLY A 33 44.46 53.01 18.49
CA GLY A 33 43.49 53.73 17.66
C GLY A 33 42.09 53.12 17.66
N GLY A 34 41.90 51.94 18.27
CA GLY A 34 40.61 51.26 18.34
C GLY A 34 40.14 50.66 17.01
N GLY A 35 38.87 50.26 16.97
CA GLY A 35 38.21 49.77 15.75
C GLY A 35 38.25 48.26 15.54
N TRP A 36 37.78 47.83 14.37
CA TRP A 36 37.69 46.43 13.98
C TRP A 36 37.88 46.24 12.47
N VAL A 37 38.26 45.02 12.07
CA VAL A 37 38.45 44.64 10.66
C VAL A 37 37.95 43.22 10.39
N LYS A 38 37.26 43.02 9.25
CA LYS A 38 36.90 41.73 8.69
C LYS A 38 38.08 41.19 7.89
N THR A 39 38.63 40.07 8.31
CA THR A 39 39.76 39.43 7.65
C THR A 39 39.36 38.09 7.06
N ARG A 40 40.07 37.63 6.03
CA ARG A 40 40.01 36.21 5.65
C ARG A 40 40.37 35.34 6.86
N LEU A 41 39.92 34.08 6.83
CA LEU A 41 40.16 33.13 7.92
C LEU A 41 41.66 33.06 8.25
N LEU A 42 42.01 33.42 9.48
CA LEU A 42 43.38 33.42 9.98
C LEU A 42 43.94 32.00 10.11
N ASP A 43 45.14 31.77 9.59
CA ASP A 43 45.83 30.49 9.75
C ASP A 43 46.52 30.42 11.13
N LEU A 44 45.73 30.20 12.17
CA LEU A 44 46.20 30.05 13.55
C LEU A 44 46.05 28.60 14.03
N PRO A 45 47.04 28.05 14.76
CA PRO A 45 46.94 26.71 15.33
C PRO A 45 45.68 26.56 16.18
N ARG A 46 44.88 25.52 15.90
CA ARG A 46 43.59 25.22 16.55
C ARG A 46 42.54 26.35 16.47
N ARG A 47 42.79 27.39 15.66
CA ARG A 47 41.92 28.58 15.54
C ARG A 47 41.68 29.25 16.89
N GLU A 48 42.76 29.41 17.65
CA GLU A 48 42.78 30.08 18.95
C GLU A 48 43.90 31.13 19.02
N ILE A 49 43.70 32.13 19.87
CA ILE A 49 44.75 33.11 20.17
C ILE A 49 45.84 32.38 20.97
N PRO A 50 47.13 32.49 20.59
CA PRO A 50 48.22 31.87 21.35
C PRO A 50 48.22 32.34 22.82
N ALA A 51 48.56 31.44 23.76
CA ALA A 51 48.60 31.77 25.18
C ALA A 51 49.66 32.83 25.53
N SER A 52 50.70 32.99 24.71
CA SER A 52 51.72 34.02 24.84
C SER A 52 52.10 34.53 23.45
N PRO A 53 51.25 35.38 22.85
CA PRO A 53 51.43 35.83 21.49
C PRO A 53 52.57 36.86 21.46
N THR A 54 53.61 36.58 20.67
CA THR A 54 54.77 37.46 20.49
C THR A 54 54.96 37.78 19.01
N GLY A 55 55.54 38.95 18.70
CA GLY A 55 55.72 39.39 17.32
C GLY A 55 54.46 40.05 16.73
N SER A 56 54.18 39.76 15.45
CA SER A 56 53.08 40.37 14.70
C SER A 56 52.19 39.32 14.02
N LEU A 57 50.89 39.60 13.93
CA LEU A 57 49.92 38.84 13.17
C LEU A 57 49.83 39.41 11.75
N LYS A 58 49.97 38.54 10.75
CA LYS A 58 49.69 38.86 9.35
C LYS A 58 48.26 38.48 9.00
N PHE A 59 47.55 39.32 8.27
CA PHE A 59 46.17 39.06 7.84
C PHE A 59 45.82 39.81 6.54
N SER A 60 44.77 39.36 5.87
CA SER A 60 44.22 40.01 4.67
C SER A 60 42.78 40.44 4.92
N ILE A 61 42.45 41.67 4.53
CA ILE A 61 41.10 42.24 4.71
C ILE A 61 40.16 41.71 3.62
N VAL A 62 38.93 41.36 4.00
CA VAL A 62 37.90 40.93 3.03
C VAL A 62 37.62 42.05 2.04
N GLY A 63 37.62 41.74 0.74
CA GLY A 63 37.38 42.70 -0.34
C GLY A 63 38.57 43.60 -0.72
N VAL A 64 39.73 43.46 -0.07
CA VAL A 64 40.97 44.15 -0.45
C VAL A 64 41.97 43.11 -0.97
N GLU A 65 42.04 42.94 -2.28
CA GLU A 65 42.94 41.95 -2.89
C GLU A 65 44.39 42.45 -2.92
N GLN A 66 45.35 41.52 -2.78
CA GLN A 66 46.82 41.71 -2.96
C GLN A 66 47.58 42.52 -1.90
N GLN A 67 46.97 42.85 -0.75
CA GLN A 67 47.69 43.47 0.39
C GLN A 67 47.64 42.59 1.65
N GLU A 68 48.83 42.22 2.15
CA GLU A 68 48.99 41.67 3.50
C GLU A 68 49.16 42.83 4.49
N PHE A 69 48.34 42.82 5.53
CA PHE A 69 48.43 43.75 6.66
C PHE A 69 49.12 43.05 7.83
N VAL A 70 49.82 43.86 8.64
CA VAL A 70 50.56 43.37 9.80
C VAL A 70 50.17 44.21 11.01
N ALA A 71 49.75 43.56 12.09
CA ALA A 71 49.51 44.20 13.38
C ALA A 71 50.33 43.51 14.46
N LYS A 72 50.85 44.28 15.43
CA LYS A 72 51.50 43.68 16.60
C LYS A 72 50.45 43.00 17.45
N TRP A 73 50.78 41.86 18.03
CA TRP A 73 49.87 41.17 18.95
C TRP A 73 49.47 42.03 20.17
N THR A 74 50.33 42.98 20.57
CA THR A 74 50.04 43.96 21.64
C THR A 74 48.92 44.94 21.30
N ASP A 75 48.62 45.10 20.00
CA ASP A 75 47.67 46.08 19.49
C ASP A 75 46.29 45.45 19.27
N ILE A 76 46.17 44.12 19.39
CA ILE A 76 44.96 43.32 19.23
C ILE A 76 44.33 43.08 20.60
N GLU A 77 43.07 43.48 20.75
CA GLU A 77 42.28 43.24 21.96
C GLU A 77 41.65 41.85 21.97
N ASN A 78 41.03 41.44 20.85
CA ASN A 78 40.36 40.15 20.71
C ASN A 78 40.23 39.75 19.24
N ILE A 79 40.05 38.45 18.99
CA ILE A 79 39.72 37.88 17.68
C ILE A 79 38.46 37.05 17.81
N ASP A 80 37.41 37.43 17.08
CA ASP A 80 36.14 36.70 17.02
C ASP A 80 36.12 35.83 15.76
N PHE A 81 36.52 34.57 15.94
CA PHE A 81 36.63 33.60 14.86
C PHE A 81 35.26 33.23 14.27
N TRP A 82 35.21 33.05 12.94
CA TRP A 82 34.01 32.71 12.18
C TRP A 82 33.13 31.63 12.84
N GLU A 83 33.71 30.44 13.00
CA GLU A 83 33.17 29.31 13.75
C GLU A 83 32.58 29.60 15.14
N LYS A 84 33.26 30.39 15.98
CA LYS A 84 32.85 30.69 17.36
C LYS A 84 31.64 31.62 17.34
N ARG A 85 31.56 32.48 16.32
CA ARG A 85 30.35 33.26 16.03
C ARG A 85 29.20 32.37 15.62
N LEU A 86 29.40 31.42 14.70
CA LEU A 86 28.37 30.45 14.32
C LEU A 86 27.88 29.62 15.51
N GLU A 87 28.79 29.15 16.38
CA GLU A 87 28.46 28.42 17.60
C GLU A 87 27.63 29.27 18.57
N ARG A 88 28.02 30.54 18.77
CA ARG A 88 27.32 31.49 19.63
C ARG A 88 25.91 31.79 19.13
N GLU A 89 25.76 32.13 17.84
CA GLU A 89 24.47 32.36 17.19
C GLU A 89 23.54 31.14 17.29
N THR A 90 24.09 29.95 17.04
CA THR A 90 23.35 28.69 17.18
C THR A 90 22.87 28.50 18.62
N ALA A 91 23.75 28.67 19.61
CA ALA A 91 23.45 28.47 21.02
C ALA A 91 22.42 29.49 21.54
N GLU A 92 22.51 30.75 21.13
CA GLU A 92 21.55 31.80 21.49
C GLU A 92 20.17 31.52 20.92
N ARG A 93 20.08 31.10 19.65
CA ARG A 93 18.80 30.73 19.03
C ARG A 93 18.18 29.48 19.64
N ILE A 94 18.98 28.46 19.96
CA ILE A 94 18.53 27.28 20.71
C ILE A 94 17.99 27.69 22.10
N LYS A 95 18.63 28.65 22.77
CA LYS A 95 18.15 29.19 24.06
C LYS A 95 16.85 29.98 23.92
N ALA A 96 16.72 30.76 22.85
CA ALA A 96 15.51 31.53 22.52
C ALA A 96 14.35 30.66 22.02
N GLY A 97 14.59 29.39 21.71
CA GLY A 97 13.60 28.49 21.14
C GLY A 97 13.36 28.70 19.63
N ASP A 98 14.25 29.41 18.94
CA ASP A 98 14.26 29.59 17.48
C ASP A 98 15.06 28.48 16.79
N PHE A 99 14.50 27.28 16.72
CA PHE A 99 15.16 26.14 16.06
C PHE A 99 15.17 26.25 14.52
N VAL A 100 14.25 27.01 13.94
CA VAL A 100 14.23 27.24 12.47
C VAL A 100 15.41 28.12 12.08
N GLY A 101 15.66 29.19 12.84
CA GLY A 101 16.83 30.04 12.63
C GLY A 101 18.14 29.39 13.10
N ALA A 102 18.13 28.51 14.10
CA ALA A 102 19.35 27.83 14.57
C ALA A 102 19.85 26.74 13.59
N TYR A 103 18.95 26.06 12.88
CA TYR A 103 19.31 24.92 12.02
C TYR A 103 20.30 25.28 10.90
N PRO A 104 20.15 26.39 10.14
CA PRO A 104 21.12 26.78 9.12
C PRO A 104 22.56 26.93 9.64
N PHE A 105 22.75 27.58 10.80
CA PHE A 105 24.08 27.71 11.42
C PHE A 105 24.64 26.37 11.87
N LEU A 106 23.80 25.55 12.51
CA LEU A 106 24.19 24.21 12.93
C LEU A 106 24.57 23.32 11.75
N SER A 107 23.86 23.45 10.61
CA SER A 107 24.14 22.71 9.39
C SER A 107 25.52 23.05 8.82
N VAL A 108 25.87 24.35 8.77
CA VAL A 108 27.21 24.80 8.36
C VAL A 108 28.28 24.26 9.31
N LEU A 109 28.06 24.32 10.62
CA LEU A 109 29.00 23.78 11.62
C LEU A 109 29.21 22.26 11.44
N ILE A 110 28.15 21.50 11.17
CA ILE A 110 28.24 20.05 10.93
C ILE A 110 28.99 19.75 9.63
N ARG A 111 28.74 20.50 8.55
CA ARG A 111 29.31 20.27 7.22
C ARG A 111 30.79 20.66 7.16
N ASP A 112 31.11 21.87 7.63
CA ASP A 112 32.41 22.49 7.38
C ASP A 112 33.37 22.35 8.57
N TYR A 113 32.84 22.11 9.78
CA TYR A 113 33.64 22.03 11.01
C TYR A 113 33.28 20.83 11.93
N PRO A 114 33.22 19.58 11.41
CA PRO A 114 32.69 18.42 12.15
C PRO A 114 33.52 18.01 13.38
N ALA A 115 34.82 18.30 13.41
CA ALA A 115 35.73 17.89 14.48
C ALA A 115 35.76 18.88 15.67
N ARG A 116 34.87 19.87 15.70
CA ARG A 116 34.94 20.94 16.70
C ARG A 116 34.58 20.49 18.12
N PRO A 117 35.36 20.92 19.12
CA PRO A 117 34.97 20.78 20.52
C PRO A 117 33.63 21.46 20.77
N GLY A 118 32.70 20.80 21.47
CA GLY A 118 31.39 21.38 21.81
C GLY A 118 30.29 21.21 20.77
N LEU A 119 30.60 20.96 19.49
CA LEU A 119 29.57 20.73 18.44
C LEU A 119 28.65 19.55 18.78
N ARG A 120 29.21 18.47 19.35
CA ARG A 120 28.44 17.32 19.82
C ARG A 120 27.39 17.74 20.85
N GLN A 121 27.77 18.55 21.84
CA GLN A 121 26.85 19.04 22.86
C GLN A 121 25.77 19.95 22.25
N LEU A 122 26.17 20.87 21.36
CA LEU A 122 25.26 21.80 20.70
C LEU A 122 24.20 21.08 19.86
N ARG A 123 24.60 20.09 19.04
CA ARG A 123 23.66 19.25 18.26
C ARG A 123 22.73 18.45 19.18
N THR A 124 23.26 17.90 20.26
CA THR A 124 22.49 17.14 21.25
C THR A 124 21.42 18.02 21.92
N GLU A 125 21.79 19.24 22.31
CA GLU A 125 20.86 20.22 22.89
C GLU A 125 19.80 20.69 21.89
N PHE A 126 20.18 20.91 20.62
CA PHE A 126 19.24 21.24 19.54
C PHE A 126 18.19 20.14 19.38
N LEU A 127 18.63 18.88 19.21
CA LEU A 127 17.72 17.74 19.00
C LEU A 127 16.76 17.56 20.18
N TRP A 128 17.28 17.64 21.41
CA TRP A 128 16.47 17.50 22.63
C TRP A 128 15.42 18.62 22.76
N ARG A 129 15.80 19.87 22.54
CA ARG A 129 14.91 21.02 22.76
C ARG A 129 13.89 21.20 21.63
N ASP A 130 14.28 21.00 20.37
CA ASP A 130 13.32 21.09 19.25
C ASP A 130 12.31 19.94 19.31
N ALA A 131 12.73 18.72 19.66
CA ALA A 131 11.80 17.63 19.94
C ALA A 131 10.78 18.04 21.03
N GLY A 132 11.25 18.55 22.17
CA GLY A 132 10.36 19.02 23.24
C GLY A 132 9.39 20.13 22.81
N ARG A 133 9.79 21.02 21.90
CA ARG A 133 8.91 22.05 21.33
C ARG A 133 7.87 21.45 20.39
N ARG A 134 8.28 20.59 19.47
CA ARG A 134 7.38 19.89 18.53
C ARG A 134 6.34 19.04 19.25
N ALA A 135 6.76 18.32 20.30
CA ALA A 135 5.86 17.59 21.18
C ALA A 135 4.74 18.47 21.75
N LYS A 136 5.06 19.68 22.23
CA LYS A 136 4.09 20.63 22.77
C LYS A 136 3.13 21.18 21.72
N ASN A 137 3.55 21.22 20.46
CA ASN A 137 2.73 21.65 19.33
C ASN A 137 1.86 20.52 18.74
N GLY A 138 1.90 19.30 19.32
CA GLY A 138 1.19 18.14 18.77
C GLY A 138 1.86 17.48 17.57
N GLU A 139 3.10 17.89 17.22
CA GLU A 139 3.88 17.30 16.14
C GLU A 139 4.59 16.01 16.61
N TYR A 140 3.83 15.03 17.10
CA TYR A 140 4.39 13.85 17.78
C TYR A 140 5.32 13.01 16.91
N GLY A 141 4.96 12.80 15.63
CA GLY A 141 5.79 12.03 14.69
C GLY A 141 7.15 12.69 14.42
N ALA A 142 7.17 14.00 14.20
CA ALA A 142 8.41 14.74 14.01
C ALA A 142 9.26 14.75 15.30
N SER A 143 8.61 14.95 16.45
CA SER A 143 9.29 14.90 17.75
C SER A 143 9.91 13.53 18.03
N LEU A 144 9.20 12.44 17.73
CA LEU A 144 9.70 11.08 17.90
C LEU A 144 10.94 10.84 17.02
N ALA A 145 10.89 11.23 15.74
CA ALA A 145 12.03 11.10 14.83
C ALA A 145 13.27 11.85 15.33
N MET A 146 13.10 13.03 15.93
CA MET A 146 14.23 13.80 16.49
C MET A 146 14.84 13.13 17.72
N LEU A 147 14.02 12.52 18.60
CA LEU A 147 14.55 11.78 19.75
C LEU A 147 15.21 10.46 19.35
N GLU A 148 14.68 9.78 18.32
CA GLU A 148 15.31 8.59 17.73
C GLU A 148 16.68 8.95 17.13
N GLU A 149 16.76 10.07 16.40
CA GLU A 149 18.03 10.58 15.87
C GLU A 149 19.01 10.97 17.00
N LEU A 150 18.52 11.62 18.06
CA LEU A 150 19.32 11.91 19.25
C LEU A 150 19.89 10.64 19.88
N ARG A 151 19.09 9.57 19.97
CA ARG A 151 19.50 8.28 20.52
C ARG A 151 20.57 7.61 19.66
N ARG A 152 20.45 7.69 18.33
CA ARG A 152 21.46 7.17 17.40
C ARG A 152 22.77 7.97 17.46
N TYR A 153 22.67 9.29 17.57
CA TYR A 153 23.82 10.20 17.54
C TYR A 153 24.60 10.25 18.87
N ALA A 154 23.89 10.33 20.00
CA ALA A 154 24.45 10.46 21.34
C ALA A 154 23.75 9.51 22.34
N PRO A 155 23.99 8.19 22.25
CA PRO A 155 23.33 7.19 23.08
C PRO A 155 23.63 7.33 24.58
N GLU A 156 24.69 8.03 24.97
CA GLU A 156 25.02 8.31 26.37
C GLU A 156 24.22 9.49 26.95
N TYR A 157 23.64 10.34 26.11
CA TYR A 157 22.97 11.56 26.57
C TYR A 157 21.64 11.24 27.26
N LYS A 158 21.59 11.45 28.59
CA LYS A 158 20.39 11.33 29.43
C LYS A 158 19.54 10.10 29.06
N THR A 159 20.19 8.95 28.90
CA THR A 159 19.60 7.71 28.34
C THR A 159 18.18 7.44 28.84
N GLN A 160 17.99 7.41 30.15
CA GLN A 160 16.69 7.11 30.73
C GLN A 160 15.64 8.17 30.39
N THR A 161 15.98 9.45 30.46
CA THR A 161 15.07 10.57 30.15
C THR A 161 14.65 10.55 28.68
N VAL A 162 15.58 10.27 27.76
CA VAL A 162 15.28 10.17 26.32
C VAL A 162 14.36 8.98 26.06
N LEU A 163 14.64 7.82 26.65
CA LEU A 163 13.77 6.64 26.51
C LEU A 163 12.36 6.87 27.09
N THR A 164 12.24 7.53 28.23
CA THR A 164 10.95 7.92 28.79
C THR A 164 10.20 8.89 27.87
N ALA A 165 10.89 9.87 27.28
CA ALA A 165 10.27 10.81 26.34
C ALA A 165 9.81 10.14 25.03
N ILE A 166 10.63 9.22 24.48
CA ILE A 166 10.25 8.37 23.35
C ILE A 166 9.01 7.55 23.70
N GLY A 167 8.99 6.92 24.88
CA GLY A 167 7.84 6.16 25.36
C GLY A 167 6.56 6.98 25.42
N ALA A 168 6.62 8.17 26.03
CA ALA A 168 5.47 9.07 26.16
C ALA A 168 4.96 9.60 24.80
N LEU A 169 5.87 9.95 23.88
CA LEU A 169 5.49 10.42 22.54
C LEU A 169 4.89 9.32 21.68
N THR A 170 5.47 8.11 21.75
CA THR A 170 4.86 6.94 21.14
C THR A 170 3.45 6.75 21.67
N ASP A 171 3.23 6.90 22.98
CA ASP A 171 1.91 6.73 23.58
C ASP A 171 0.87 7.71 23.01
N GLN A 172 1.23 9.00 22.92
CA GLN A 172 0.37 10.03 22.34
C GLN A 172 0.10 9.80 20.84
N LEU A 173 1.14 9.44 20.08
CA LEU A 173 1.01 9.15 18.65
C LEU A 173 0.12 7.93 18.40
N MET A 174 0.28 6.88 19.20
CA MET A 174 -0.53 5.68 19.12
C MET A 174 -1.99 5.95 19.51
N GLU A 175 -2.24 6.77 20.54
CA GLU A 175 -3.57 7.24 20.91
C GLU A 175 -4.26 7.96 19.74
N GLN A 176 -3.53 8.86 19.07
CA GLN A 176 -4.03 9.56 17.88
C GLN A 176 -4.33 8.60 16.72
N LEU A 177 -3.44 7.63 16.45
CA LEU A 177 -3.66 6.65 15.38
C LEU A 177 -4.88 5.78 15.64
N VAL A 178 -5.11 5.37 16.91
CA VAL A 178 -6.31 4.61 17.27
C VAL A 178 -7.58 5.46 17.22
N SER A 179 -7.54 6.73 17.66
CA SER A 179 -8.71 7.61 17.56
C SER A 179 -9.08 7.93 16.11
N ASP A 180 -8.09 8.04 15.23
CA ASP A 180 -8.27 8.25 13.80
C ASP A 180 -8.70 6.98 13.03
N GLY A 181 -8.79 5.83 13.71
CA GLY A 181 -9.08 4.54 13.06
C GLY A 181 -7.93 3.97 12.22
N LYS A 182 -6.73 4.57 12.29
CA LYS A 182 -5.52 4.19 11.53
C LYS A 182 -4.76 3.06 12.23
N LEU A 183 -5.45 1.95 12.49
CA LEU A 183 -4.92 0.82 13.25
C LEU A 183 -3.70 0.18 12.58
N GLU A 184 -3.67 0.10 11.24
CA GLU A 184 -2.55 -0.44 10.47
C GLU A 184 -1.25 0.33 10.72
N LEU A 185 -1.31 1.66 10.66
CA LEU A 185 -0.15 2.52 10.94
C LEU A 185 0.31 2.37 12.40
N GLY A 186 -0.64 2.19 13.32
CA GLY A 186 -0.34 1.90 14.72
C GLY A 186 0.44 0.60 14.90
N GLN A 187 0.05 -0.47 14.20
CA GLN A 187 0.76 -1.74 14.26
C GLN A 187 2.14 -1.70 13.61
N GLN A 188 2.25 -1.05 12.45
CA GLN A 188 3.55 -0.87 11.79
C GLN A 188 4.52 -0.10 12.69
N LEU A 189 4.03 0.95 13.36
CA LEU A 189 4.81 1.70 14.34
C LEU A 189 5.22 0.81 15.52
N LEU A 190 4.28 0.05 16.09
CA LEU A 190 4.54 -0.85 17.22
C LEU A 190 5.59 -1.91 16.86
N ALA A 191 5.43 -2.61 15.74
CA ALA A 191 6.37 -3.62 15.26
C ALA A 191 7.77 -3.04 14.99
N ARG A 192 7.85 -1.82 14.43
CA ARG A 192 9.13 -1.11 14.26
C ARG A 192 9.80 -0.85 15.61
N LEU A 193 9.04 -0.34 16.59
CA LEU A 193 9.57 -0.01 17.91
C LEU A 193 10.00 -1.25 18.69
N GLU A 194 9.24 -2.35 18.61
CA GLU A 194 9.63 -3.64 19.20
C GLU A 194 10.96 -4.16 18.65
N LYS A 195 11.16 -4.00 17.34
CA LYS A 195 12.39 -4.40 16.66
C LYS A 195 13.57 -3.50 17.05
N GLU A 196 13.39 -2.18 17.01
CA GLU A 196 14.45 -1.20 17.25
C GLU A 196 14.88 -1.15 18.72
N TYR A 197 13.94 -1.33 19.64
CA TYR A 197 14.19 -1.24 21.08
C TYR A 197 14.16 -2.59 21.80
N ARG A 198 14.39 -3.68 21.09
CA ARG A 198 14.44 -5.03 21.67
C ARG A 198 15.41 -5.06 22.87
N GLY A 199 14.92 -5.53 24.01
CA GLY A 199 15.69 -5.62 25.26
C GLY A 199 15.79 -4.32 26.07
N GLN A 200 15.18 -3.22 25.61
CA GLN A 200 15.04 -1.98 26.37
C GLN A 200 13.64 -1.89 26.96
N ASP A 201 13.52 -1.34 28.17
CA ASP A 201 12.21 -1.22 28.83
C ASP A 201 11.49 0.06 28.38
N LEU A 202 10.71 -0.06 27.30
CA LEU A 202 9.73 0.94 26.90
C LEU A 202 8.34 0.52 27.38
N SER A 203 7.84 1.24 28.38
CA SER A 203 6.49 1.02 28.94
C SER A 203 5.38 1.14 27.89
N SER A 204 5.55 2.01 26.88
CA SER A 204 4.59 2.19 25.80
C SER A 204 4.42 0.93 24.96
N ILE A 205 5.51 0.23 24.61
CA ILE A 205 5.43 -1.03 23.85
C ILE A 205 4.58 -2.05 24.60
N LYS A 206 4.84 -2.24 25.90
CA LYS A 206 4.06 -3.15 26.75
C LYS A 206 2.58 -2.75 26.82
N LYS A 207 2.29 -1.46 27.03
CA LYS A 207 0.91 -0.91 27.07
C LYS A 207 0.17 -1.18 25.76
N TRP A 208 0.78 -0.87 24.62
CA TRP A 208 0.14 -1.01 23.32
C TRP A 208 -0.01 -2.45 22.87
N ASN A 209 0.97 -3.32 23.17
CA ASN A 209 0.81 -4.76 22.97
C ASN A 209 -0.38 -5.32 23.75
N ALA A 210 -0.51 -4.97 25.04
CA ALA A 210 -1.64 -5.41 25.85
C ALA A 210 -2.97 -4.85 25.31
N ARG A 211 -2.98 -3.61 24.83
CA ARG A 211 -4.19 -2.98 24.25
C ARG A 211 -4.61 -3.64 22.93
N PHE A 212 -3.69 -3.87 21.99
CA PHE A 212 -4.01 -4.58 20.75
C PHE A 212 -4.41 -6.04 21.01
N LEU A 213 -3.77 -6.70 21.97
CA LEU A 213 -4.18 -8.03 22.40
C LEU A 213 -5.62 -8.04 22.91
N SER A 214 -5.96 -7.13 23.83
CA SER A 214 -7.34 -6.99 24.35
C SER A 214 -8.34 -6.70 23.23
N MET A 215 -8.02 -5.80 22.29
CA MET A 215 -8.90 -5.52 21.15
C MET A 215 -9.06 -6.74 20.25
N ALA A 216 -8.00 -7.52 20.04
CA ALA A 216 -8.04 -8.74 19.25
C ALA A 216 -8.85 -9.85 19.96
N GLU A 217 -8.71 -10.00 21.28
CA GLU A 217 -9.50 -10.92 22.11
C GLU A 217 -10.99 -10.56 22.08
N ASP A 218 -11.35 -9.28 22.24
CA ASP A 218 -12.74 -8.81 22.11
C ASP A 218 -13.34 -9.19 20.75
N LYS A 219 -12.56 -9.05 19.67
CA LYS A 219 -12.98 -9.44 18.32
C LYS A 219 -13.09 -10.95 18.14
N ARG A 220 -12.19 -11.72 18.74
CA ARG A 220 -12.26 -13.19 18.75
C ARG A 220 -13.54 -13.65 19.45
N ASP A 221 -13.85 -13.06 20.60
CA ASP A 221 -15.02 -13.43 21.39
C ASP A 221 -16.32 -13.03 20.69
N GLN A 222 -16.35 -11.87 20.02
CA GLN A 222 -17.44 -11.49 19.11
C GLN A 222 -17.60 -12.49 17.96
N ALA A 223 -16.49 -12.98 17.38
CA ALA A 223 -16.53 -13.96 16.31
C ALA A 223 -17.09 -15.32 16.79
N LEU A 224 -16.71 -15.76 17.99
CA LEU A 224 -17.23 -16.99 18.61
C LEU A 224 -18.73 -16.86 18.89
N ALA A 225 -19.18 -15.76 19.49
CA ALA A 225 -20.60 -15.50 19.74
C ALA A 225 -21.42 -15.44 18.45
N ALA A 226 -20.89 -14.81 17.40
CA ALA A 226 -21.52 -14.78 16.08
C ALA A 226 -21.60 -16.19 15.46
N LEU A 227 -20.57 -17.02 15.65
CA LEU A 227 -20.55 -18.40 15.17
C LEU A 227 -21.61 -19.27 15.86
N GLU A 228 -21.75 -19.15 17.18
CA GLU A 228 -22.79 -19.83 17.96
C GLU A 228 -24.19 -19.39 17.55
N ALA A 229 -24.37 -18.09 17.27
CA ALA A 229 -25.61 -17.53 16.75
C ALA A 229 -25.86 -17.85 15.25
N LYS A 230 -25.00 -18.64 14.59
CA LYS A 230 -25.04 -18.96 13.15
C LYS A 230 -25.01 -17.73 12.23
N LYS A 231 -24.48 -16.60 12.73
CA LYS A 231 -24.25 -15.38 11.95
C LYS A 231 -22.89 -15.44 11.27
N TYR A 232 -22.77 -16.32 10.28
CA TYR A 232 -21.47 -16.66 9.67
C TYR A 232 -20.74 -15.46 9.04
N ARG A 233 -21.47 -14.50 8.46
CA ARG A 233 -20.89 -13.28 7.89
C ARG A 233 -20.18 -12.43 8.95
N GLU A 234 -20.83 -12.22 10.10
CA GLU A 234 -20.25 -11.50 11.24
C GLU A 234 -19.08 -12.28 11.85
N ALA A 235 -19.24 -13.60 12.03
CA ALA A 235 -18.19 -14.47 12.57
C ALA A 235 -16.91 -14.42 11.71
N ARG A 236 -17.04 -14.39 10.38
CA ARG A 236 -15.91 -14.27 9.46
C ARG A 236 -15.26 -12.90 9.54
N LYS A 237 -16.05 -11.83 9.58
CA LYS A 237 -15.54 -10.46 9.71
C LYS A 237 -14.73 -10.30 10.99
N PHE A 238 -15.31 -10.66 12.14
CA PHE A 238 -14.67 -10.47 13.44
C PHE A 238 -13.43 -11.36 13.64
N SER A 239 -13.44 -12.60 13.12
CA SER A 239 -12.27 -13.48 13.23
C SER A 239 -11.06 -12.95 12.44
N ARG A 240 -11.29 -12.36 11.26
CA ARG A 240 -10.24 -11.69 10.48
C ARG A 240 -9.78 -10.38 11.10
N GLU A 241 -10.71 -9.56 11.63
CA GLU A 241 -10.36 -8.34 12.39
C GLU A 241 -9.48 -8.66 13.61
N SER A 242 -9.72 -9.79 14.27
CA SER A 242 -8.93 -10.28 15.40
C SER A 242 -7.49 -10.60 15.01
N ILE A 243 -7.28 -11.41 13.96
CA ILE A 243 -5.94 -11.70 13.42
C ILE A 243 -5.27 -10.43 12.91
N PHE A 244 -6.03 -9.56 12.23
CA PHE A 244 -5.51 -8.30 11.76
C PHE A 244 -4.93 -7.48 12.91
N LEU A 245 -5.64 -7.37 14.05
CA LEU A 245 -5.20 -6.67 15.26
C LEU A 245 -4.00 -7.32 15.99
N LYS A 246 -3.92 -8.65 15.96
CA LYS A 246 -2.82 -9.41 16.58
C LYS A 246 -2.58 -10.70 15.78
N PRO A 247 -1.62 -10.71 14.82
CA PRO A 247 -1.43 -11.84 13.90
C PRO A 247 -1.11 -13.19 14.56
N ASP A 248 -0.46 -13.15 15.71
CA ASP A 248 -0.04 -14.28 16.54
C ASP A 248 -0.98 -14.53 17.74
N ILE A 249 -2.23 -14.06 17.68
CA ILE A 249 -3.23 -14.38 18.70
C ILE A 249 -3.50 -15.88 18.75
N GLU A 250 -3.52 -16.44 19.95
CA GLU A 250 -3.76 -17.87 20.17
C GLU A 250 -5.12 -18.30 19.61
N GLY A 251 -5.12 -19.33 18.77
CA GLY A 251 -6.33 -19.88 18.15
C GLY A 251 -6.97 -19.02 17.06
N GLY A 252 -6.38 -17.87 16.71
CA GLY A 252 -6.95 -16.96 15.71
C GLY A 252 -7.06 -17.60 14.33
N THR A 253 -5.97 -18.20 13.85
CA THR A 253 -5.92 -18.87 12.55
C THR A 253 -6.86 -20.07 12.46
N GLU A 254 -6.98 -20.82 13.54
CA GLU A 254 -7.87 -21.97 13.67
C GLU A 254 -9.34 -21.53 13.64
N LEU A 255 -9.66 -20.41 14.28
CA LEU A 255 -11.00 -19.83 14.26
C LEU A 255 -11.39 -19.42 12.84
N VAL A 256 -10.54 -18.67 12.13
CA VAL A 256 -10.80 -18.28 10.72
C VAL A 256 -11.03 -19.53 9.87
N ARG A 257 -10.13 -20.52 9.95
CA ARG A 257 -10.26 -21.78 9.21
C ARG A 257 -11.57 -22.50 9.53
N LYS A 258 -11.97 -22.54 10.81
CA LYS A 258 -13.22 -23.16 11.25
C LYS A 258 -14.45 -22.44 10.68
N VAL A 259 -14.45 -21.10 10.69
CA VAL A 259 -15.54 -20.31 10.08
C VAL A 259 -15.62 -20.56 8.58
N ASP A 260 -14.49 -20.50 7.87
CA ASP A 260 -14.44 -20.71 6.43
C ASP A 260 -14.80 -22.15 6.02
N GLN A 261 -14.59 -23.15 6.87
CA GLN A 261 -15.06 -24.52 6.65
C GLN A 261 -16.57 -24.68 6.82
N ILE A 262 -17.15 -24.04 7.84
CA ILE A 262 -18.59 -24.14 8.13
C ILE A 262 -19.39 -23.34 7.10
N TYR A 263 -18.87 -22.19 6.68
CA TYR A 263 -19.53 -21.29 5.74
C TYR A 263 -18.51 -20.70 4.74
N PRO A 264 -18.14 -21.46 3.71
CA PRO A 264 -17.25 -20.98 2.67
C PRO A 264 -17.79 -19.70 2.01
N LEU A 265 -17.02 -18.63 2.06
CA LEU A 265 -17.36 -17.34 1.46
C LEU A 265 -16.12 -16.75 0.81
N VAL A 266 -16.28 -16.20 -0.39
CA VAL A 266 -15.19 -15.59 -1.16
C VAL A 266 -15.53 -14.15 -1.50
N ASN A 267 -14.69 -13.23 -1.06
CA ASN A 267 -14.70 -11.82 -1.45
C ASN A 267 -13.76 -11.64 -2.65
N VAL A 268 -14.29 -11.13 -3.76
CA VAL A 268 -13.56 -10.86 -5.00
C VAL A 268 -13.47 -9.35 -5.20
N GLY A 269 -12.26 -8.81 -5.21
CA GLY A 269 -12.00 -7.42 -5.58
C GLY A 269 -12.15 -7.24 -7.09
N VAL A 270 -13.05 -6.35 -7.50
CA VAL A 270 -13.36 -6.09 -8.92
C VAL A 270 -13.22 -4.60 -9.24
N LEU A 271 -12.71 -4.27 -10.43
CA LEU A 271 -12.65 -2.86 -10.88
C LEU A 271 -14.00 -2.37 -11.43
N GLN A 272 -14.82 -3.31 -11.91
CA GLN A 272 -16.08 -3.04 -12.57
C GLN A 272 -17.15 -4.05 -12.14
N THR A 273 -18.31 -3.52 -11.77
CA THR A 273 -19.51 -4.28 -11.46
C THR A 273 -20.34 -4.51 -12.72
N ALA A 274 -20.96 -5.68 -12.84
CA ALA A 274 -21.78 -6.03 -14.00
C ALA A 274 -23.14 -5.29 -13.99
N THR A 275 -23.43 -4.56 -15.05
CA THR A 275 -24.78 -3.98 -15.30
C THR A 275 -25.67 -4.90 -16.13
N VAL A 276 -25.04 -5.77 -16.93
CA VAL A 276 -25.67 -6.80 -17.76
C VAL A 276 -25.06 -8.14 -17.37
N LEU A 277 -25.84 -9.21 -17.43
CA LEU A 277 -25.42 -10.55 -17.04
C LEU A 277 -25.45 -11.45 -18.28
N ASP A 278 -24.30 -11.60 -18.95
CA ASP A 278 -24.19 -12.39 -20.17
C ASP A 278 -22.84 -13.13 -20.18
N PRO A 279 -22.84 -14.47 -19.99
CA PRO A 279 -21.62 -15.26 -19.90
C PRO A 279 -20.83 -15.36 -21.22
N THR A 280 -21.41 -14.92 -22.34
CA THR A 280 -20.84 -15.04 -23.69
C THR A 280 -20.16 -13.76 -24.19
N ARG A 281 -20.37 -12.62 -23.53
CA ARG A 281 -19.74 -11.34 -23.94
C ARG A 281 -18.23 -11.38 -23.81
N LEU A 282 -17.55 -10.98 -24.89
CA LEU A 282 -16.09 -10.84 -24.94
C LEU A 282 -15.62 -9.41 -24.64
N ASP A 283 -16.46 -8.42 -24.94
CA ASP A 283 -16.19 -6.99 -24.79
C ASP A 283 -16.38 -6.48 -23.35
N ASN A 284 -17.21 -7.18 -22.56
CA ASN A 284 -17.56 -6.79 -21.20
C ASN A 284 -17.21 -7.92 -20.22
N TRP A 285 -16.04 -7.78 -19.61
CA TRP A 285 -15.51 -8.76 -18.65
C TRP A 285 -16.39 -8.94 -17.41
N ALA A 286 -16.92 -7.84 -16.85
CA ALA A 286 -17.80 -7.90 -15.68
C ALA A 286 -19.09 -8.66 -16.00
N ALA A 287 -19.71 -8.36 -17.15
CA ALA A 287 -20.90 -9.06 -17.61
C ALA A 287 -20.65 -10.55 -17.82
N ARG A 288 -19.49 -10.89 -18.39
CA ARG A 288 -19.06 -12.29 -18.60
C ARG A 288 -18.87 -13.03 -17.29
N ARG A 289 -18.12 -12.46 -16.35
CA ARG A 289 -17.81 -13.07 -15.05
C ARG A 289 -19.08 -13.29 -14.23
N ALA A 290 -19.89 -12.24 -14.04
CA ALA A 290 -21.13 -12.34 -13.29
C ALA A 290 -22.16 -13.24 -14.00
N GLY A 291 -22.23 -13.15 -15.34
CA GLY A 291 -23.09 -14.02 -16.16
C GLY A 291 -22.77 -15.50 -15.98
N ARG A 292 -21.49 -15.88 -15.88
CA ARG A 292 -21.06 -17.29 -15.68
C ARG A 292 -21.46 -17.86 -14.32
N LEU A 293 -21.71 -17.03 -13.32
CA LEU A 293 -22.24 -17.49 -12.03
C LEU A 293 -23.73 -17.83 -12.14
N LEU A 294 -24.45 -17.12 -13.00
CA LEU A 294 -25.91 -17.14 -13.09
C LEU A 294 -26.45 -18.03 -14.22
N TYR A 295 -25.70 -18.21 -15.29
CA TYR A 295 -26.13 -18.93 -16.48
C TYR A 295 -25.10 -19.95 -16.92
N ARG A 296 -25.57 -21.11 -17.36
CA ARG A 296 -24.77 -22.10 -18.08
C ARG A 296 -24.63 -21.67 -19.54
N VAL A 297 -23.56 -22.10 -20.19
CA VAL A 297 -23.34 -21.88 -21.63
C VAL A 297 -23.30 -23.24 -22.31
N LEU A 298 -23.87 -23.37 -23.50
CA LEU A 298 -23.94 -24.65 -24.22
C LEU A 298 -22.58 -25.37 -24.29
N PHE A 299 -21.53 -24.59 -24.55
CA PHE A 299 -20.13 -25.02 -24.53
C PHE A 299 -19.34 -24.20 -23.52
N GLU A 300 -19.02 -24.79 -22.38
CA GLU A 300 -18.26 -24.15 -21.32
C GLU A 300 -16.75 -24.29 -21.56
N MET A 301 -16.04 -23.17 -21.54
CA MET A 301 -14.59 -23.17 -21.69
C MET A 301 -13.94 -23.69 -20.40
N GLN A 302 -13.27 -24.84 -20.47
CA GLN A 302 -12.56 -25.45 -19.35
C GLN A 302 -11.14 -24.88 -19.19
N GLY A 303 -10.49 -24.49 -20.29
CA GLY A 303 -9.13 -24.00 -20.26
C GLY A 303 -8.58 -23.63 -21.63
N ALA A 304 -7.28 -23.35 -21.67
CA ALA A 304 -6.51 -23.17 -22.90
C ALA A 304 -5.74 -24.46 -23.19
N GLY A 305 -5.99 -25.04 -24.36
CA GLY A 305 -5.30 -26.21 -24.91
C GLY A 305 -4.43 -25.86 -26.12
N PRO A 306 -3.78 -26.87 -26.74
CA PRO A 306 -2.82 -26.68 -27.82
C PRO A 306 -3.39 -26.01 -29.09
N GLU A 307 -4.68 -26.22 -29.37
CA GLU A 307 -5.35 -25.67 -30.56
C GLU A 307 -6.24 -24.45 -30.25
N GLY A 308 -6.28 -23.98 -29.00
CA GLY A 308 -7.15 -22.87 -28.58
C GLY A 308 -7.87 -23.15 -27.27
N GLY A 309 -9.14 -22.77 -27.16
CA GLY A 309 -9.95 -23.08 -25.98
C GLY A 309 -10.39 -24.55 -25.95
N GLU A 310 -10.35 -25.18 -24.78
CA GLU A 310 -10.98 -26.47 -24.54
C GLU A 310 -12.41 -26.24 -24.06
N TYR A 311 -13.39 -26.90 -24.69
CA TYR A 311 -14.81 -26.68 -24.44
C TYR A 311 -15.50 -28.00 -24.09
N GLU A 312 -16.37 -27.95 -23.09
CA GLU A 312 -17.22 -29.06 -22.67
C GLU A 312 -18.67 -28.76 -23.02
N PHE A 313 -19.36 -29.74 -23.60
CA PHE A 313 -20.78 -29.62 -23.93
C PHE A 313 -21.61 -29.92 -22.70
N ILE A 314 -22.43 -28.98 -22.26
CA ILE A 314 -23.12 -29.12 -20.96
C ILE A 314 -24.18 -30.22 -20.92
N PHE A 315 -24.58 -30.76 -22.07
CA PHE A 315 -25.62 -31.77 -22.17
C PHE A 315 -25.10 -33.17 -22.51
N GLY A 316 -23.77 -33.37 -22.61
CA GLY A 316 -23.18 -34.68 -22.92
C GLY A 316 -21.84 -34.55 -23.63
N ASP A 317 -21.62 -35.40 -24.63
CA ASP A 317 -20.33 -35.51 -25.33
C ASP A 317 -20.36 -34.91 -26.73
N THR A 318 -19.16 -34.65 -27.28
CA THR A 318 -19.01 -34.26 -28.68
C THR A 318 -17.94 -35.06 -29.39
N GLU A 319 -18.12 -35.26 -30.69
CA GLU A 319 -17.14 -35.89 -31.56
C GLU A 319 -16.95 -35.04 -32.80
N GLN A 320 -15.71 -34.97 -33.27
CA GLN A 320 -15.39 -34.38 -34.56
C GLN A 320 -14.81 -35.43 -35.49
N SER A 321 -15.28 -35.47 -36.73
CA SER A 321 -14.75 -36.40 -37.72
C SER A 321 -13.28 -36.11 -38.04
N PRO A 322 -12.49 -37.11 -38.49
CA PRO A 322 -11.08 -36.93 -38.81
C PRO A 322 -10.80 -35.86 -39.88
N ASP A 323 -11.73 -35.65 -40.81
CA ASP A 323 -11.65 -34.61 -41.84
C ASP A 323 -12.08 -33.20 -41.35
N ARG A 324 -12.52 -33.11 -40.08
CA ARG A 324 -13.02 -31.91 -39.41
C ARG A 324 -14.23 -31.26 -40.10
N GLN A 325 -14.99 -32.02 -40.89
CA GLN A 325 -16.18 -31.53 -41.59
C GLN A 325 -17.50 -31.94 -40.94
N ARG A 326 -17.49 -32.84 -39.96
CA ARG A 326 -18.66 -33.19 -39.15
C ARG A 326 -18.37 -32.95 -37.69
N PHE A 327 -19.27 -32.24 -37.03
CA PHE A 327 -19.27 -32.03 -35.59
C PHE A 327 -20.56 -32.59 -35.00
N SER A 328 -20.43 -33.63 -34.18
CA SER A 328 -21.54 -34.38 -33.60
C SER A 328 -21.66 -34.05 -32.12
N MET A 329 -22.88 -33.80 -31.65
CA MET A 329 -23.24 -33.61 -30.26
C MET A 329 -24.15 -34.75 -29.82
N PHE A 330 -23.79 -35.41 -28.72
CA PHE A 330 -24.50 -36.53 -28.15
C PHE A 330 -25.08 -36.10 -26.79
N LEU A 331 -26.40 -36.08 -26.69
CA LEU A 331 -27.11 -35.68 -25.48
C LEU A 331 -27.21 -36.89 -24.54
N GLU A 332 -26.81 -36.69 -23.30
CA GLU A 332 -26.84 -37.67 -22.21
C GLU A 332 -27.68 -37.17 -21.03
N PRO A 333 -28.99 -36.88 -21.25
CA PRO A 333 -29.84 -36.28 -20.21
C PRO A 333 -29.92 -37.11 -18.92
N GLU A 334 -29.73 -38.43 -19.02
CA GLU A 334 -29.74 -39.34 -17.87
C GLU A 334 -28.61 -39.09 -16.87
N ARG A 335 -27.52 -38.45 -17.29
CA ARG A 335 -26.36 -38.15 -16.44
C ARG A 335 -26.41 -36.75 -15.83
N LEU A 336 -27.42 -35.95 -16.18
CA LEU A 336 -27.49 -34.54 -15.81
C LEU A 336 -28.40 -34.31 -14.59
N PRO A 337 -28.11 -33.30 -13.75
CA PRO A 337 -29.04 -32.86 -12.71
C PRO A 337 -30.21 -32.07 -13.32
N GLU A 338 -31.30 -31.94 -12.56
CA GLU A 338 -32.39 -31.01 -12.92
C GLU A 338 -31.91 -29.55 -12.89
N PRO A 339 -32.39 -28.67 -13.81
CA PRO A 339 -33.31 -28.95 -14.92
C PRO A 339 -32.62 -29.41 -16.21
N LEU A 340 -31.28 -29.53 -16.23
CA LEU A 340 -30.50 -29.81 -17.44
C LEU A 340 -30.84 -31.17 -18.08
N ASN A 341 -31.31 -32.13 -17.27
CA ASN A 341 -31.81 -33.43 -17.73
C ASN A 341 -33.08 -33.37 -18.60
N GLN A 342 -33.75 -32.21 -18.69
CA GLN A 342 -34.95 -32.01 -19.51
C GLN A 342 -34.61 -31.47 -20.90
N VAL A 343 -33.33 -31.43 -21.29
CA VAL A 343 -32.90 -30.95 -22.60
C VAL A 343 -33.58 -31.71 -23.74
N ASP A 344 -34.08 -30.96 -24.72
CA ASP A 344 -34.66 -31.49 -25.95
C ASP A 344 -33.70 -31.27 -27.14
N GLY A 345 -33.28 -32.37 -27.79
CA GLY A 345 -32.43 -32.33 -28.96
C GLY A 345 -33.06 -31.62 -30.16
N PHE A 346 -34.39 -31.66 -30.31
CA PHE A 346 -35.10 -30.92 -31.36
C PHE A 346 -34.98 -29.41 -31.14
N TYR A 347 -35.23 -28.96 -29.90
CA TYR A 347 -35.09 -27.55 -29.53
C TYR A 347 -33.64 -27.07 -29.70
N LEU A 348 -32.65 -27.86 -29.29
CA LEU A 348 -31.24 -27.51 -29.49
C LEU A 348 -30.91 -27.36 -30.99
N ALA A 349 -31.40 -28.26 -31.86
CA ALA A 349 -31.21 -28.11 -33.30
C ALA A 349 -31.84 -26.84 -33.86
N ASP A 350 -33.04 -26.46 -33.39
CA ASP A 350 -33.69 -25.21 -33.75
C ASP A 350 -32.87 -23.99 -33.30
N VAL A 351 -32.36 -23.99 -32.07
CA VAL A 351 -31.46 -22.93 -31.56
C VAL A 351 -30.22 -22.79 -32.46
N LEU A 352 -29.60 -23.90 -32.88
CA LEU A 352 -28.44 -23.88 -33.76
C LEU A 352 -28.79 -23.40 -35.17
N ALA A 353 -29.97 -23.77 -35.69
CA ALA A 353 -30.45 -23.36 -37.00
C ALA A 353 -30.83 -21.87 -37.04
N ASP A 354 -31.44 -21.34 -35.97
CA ASP A 354 -31.80 -19.93 -35.85
C ASP A 354 -30.57 -19.02 -35.89
N ARG A 355 -29.42 -19.48 -35.39
CA ARG A 355 -28.15 -18.73 -35.49
C ARG A 355 -27.62 -18.60 -36.93
N VAL A 356 -28.18 -19.34 -37.88
CA VAL A 356 -27.83 -19.27 -39.31
C VAL A 356 -28.76 -18.30 -40.06
N LYS A 357 -29.97 -18.04 -39.55
CA LYS A 357 -30.99 -17.20 -40.20
C LYS A 357 -30.69 -15.72 -39.99
N SER A 358 -30.52 -14.96 -41.07
CA SER A 358 -30.14 -13.53 -41.02
C SER A 358 -31.12 -12.62 -40.27
N GLU A 359 -32.38 -13.01 -40.25
CA GLU A 359 -33.51 -12.33 -39.61
C GLU A 359 -33.67 -12.69 -38.13
N SER A 360 -32.96 -13.73 -37.65
CA SER A 360 -33.03 -14.15 -36.26
C SER A 360 -32.27 -13.17 -35.35
N PRO A 361 -32.82 -12.82 -34.17
CA PRO A 361 -32.11 -12.02 -33.18
C PRO A 361 -30.84 -12.71 -32.65
N THR A 362 -30.72 -14.04 -32.83
CA THR A 362 -29.54 -14.83 -32.41
C THR A 362 -28.57 -15.10 -33.57
N TYR A 363 -28.79 -14.49 -34.74
CA TYR A 363 -27.93 -14.66 -35.92
C TYR A 363 -26.45 -14.45 -35.58
N PHE A 364 -25.62 -15.39 -36.01
CA PHE A 364 -24.18 -15.32 -35.81
C PHE A 364 -23.44 -15.68 -37.09
N SER A 365 -22.99 -14.66 -37.81
CA SER A 365 -22.34 -14.79 -39.11
C SER A 365 -21.21 -15.83 -39.17
N PRO A 366 -20.30 -15.95 -38.17
CA PRO A 366 -19.27 -16.97 -38.19
C PRO A 366 -19.81 -18.41 -38.18
N TRP A 367 -20.88 -18.68 -37.43
CA TRP A 367 -21.53 -20.00 -37.43
C TRP A 367 -22.28 -20.25 -38.74
N ALA A 368 -23.03 -19.24 -39.22
CA ALA A 368 -23.74 -19.31 -40.49
C ALA A 368 -22.81 -19.60 -41.69
N ALA A 369 -21.60 -19.02 -41.68
CA ALA A 369 -20.58 -19.25 -42.69
C ALA A 369 -19.89 -20.62 -42.57
N ALA A 370 -19.85 -21.20 -41.37
CA ALA A 370 -19.20 -22.49 -41.11
C ALA A 370 -20.10 -23.68 -41.46
N VAL A 371 -21.41 -23.58 -41.20
CA VAL A 371 -22.36 -24.69 -41.31
C VAL A 371 -22.95 -24.82 -42.71
N GLN A 372 -23.01 -26.05 -43.20
CA GLN A 372 -23.71 -26.46 -44.41
C GLN A 372 -25.10 -27.01 -44.09
N ALA A 373 -25.20 -27.88 -43.07
CA ALA A 373 -26.45 -28.53 -42.67
C ALA A 373 -26.41 -28.89 -41.18
N ILE A 374 -27.58 -28.93 -40.55
CA ILE A 374 -27.80 -29.42 -39.19
C ILE A 374 -28.80 -30.57 -39.33
N GLY A 375 -28.40 -31.76 -38.89
CA GLY A 375 -29.21 -32.97 -38.94
C GLY A 375 -29.48 -33.51 -37.54
N LEU A 376 -30.61 -34.19 -37.41
CA LEU A 376 -30.99 -34.93 -36.21
C LEU A 376 -30.97 -36.42 -36.54
N ASP A 377 -30.28 -37.19 -35.70
CA ASP A 377 -30.30 -38.65 -35.73
C ASP A 377 -30.95 -39.16 -34.43
N GLY A 378 -32.29 -39.15 -34.45
CA GLY A 378 -33.08 -39.34 -33.23
C GLY A 378 -33.02 -38.16 -32.25
N PRO A 379 -33.57 -38.30 -31.04
CA PRO A 379 -33.70 -37.19 -30.09
C PRO A 379 -32.41 -36.85 -29.33
N LYS A 380 -31.36 -37.69 -29.42
CA LYS A 380 -30.14 -37.57 -28.61
C LYS A 380 -28.87 -37.28 -29.41
N ARG A 381 -28.96 -37.11 -30.73
CA ARG A 381 -27.80 -36.84 -31.57
C ARG A 381 -28.08 -35.75 -32.56
N ILE A 382 -27.20 -34.75 -32.57
CA ILE A 382 -27.24 -33.63 -33.49
C ILE A 382 -25.93 -33.60 -34.26
N ASP A 383 -26.02 -33.67 -35.59
CA ASP A 383 -24.87 -33.62 -36.48
C ASP A 383 -24.84 -32.30 -37.24
N CYS A 384 -23.76 -31.53 -37.07
CA CYS A 384 -23.48 -30.34 -37.84
C CYS A 384 -22.49 -30.67 -38.95
N ILE A 385 -22.92 -30.56 -40.21
CA ILE A 385 -22.06 -30.68 -41.38
C ILE A 385 -21.48 -29.29 -41.67
N LEU A 386 -20.16 -29.20 -41.75
CA LEU A 386 -19.40 -27.97 -41.93
C LEU A 386 -18.96 -27.83 -43.39
N ARG A 387 -19.02 -26.62 -43.94
CA ARG A 387 -18.65 -26.32 -45.34
C ARG A 387 -17.17 -26.53 -45.64
N ARG A 388 -16.34 -26.44 -44.60
CA ARG A 388 -14.88 -26.51 -44.65
C ARG A 388 -14.41 -27.17 -43.36
N PRO A 389 -13.24 -27.84 -43.37
CA PRO A 389 -12.60 -28.30 -42.14
C PRO A 389 -12.50 -27.14 -41.13
N ASN A 390 -13.03 -27.32 -39.91
CA ASN A 390 -12.99 -26.32 -38.84
C ASN A 390 -12.31 -26.91 -37.61
N VAL A 391 -11.33 -26.21 -37.04
CA VAL A 391 -10.57 -26.74 -35.88
C VAL A 391 -11.42 -26.75 -34.60
N LEU A 392 -12.25 -25.73 -34.38
CA LEU A 392 -12.97 -25.52 -33.12
C LEU A 392 -14.40 -25.02 -33.39
N PRO A 393 -15.29 -25.88 -33.92
CA PRO A 393 -16.69 -25.50 -34.16
C PRO A 393 -17.41 -25.15 -32.86
N SER A 394 -17.09 -25.79 -31.72
CA SER A 394 -17.65 -25.50 -30.39
C SER A 394 -17.46 -24.04 -29.94
N ALA A 395 -16.35 -23.41 -30.33
CA ALA A 395 -16.08 -22.01 -30.02
C ALA A 395 -17.04 -21.03 -30.75
N LEU A 396 -17.68 -21.46 -31.84
CA LEU A 396 -18.66 -20.66 -32.58
C LEU A 396 -20.08 -20.74 -31.97
N ILE A 397 -20.29 -21.67 -31.05
CA ILE A 397 -21.59 -22.00 -30.45
C ILE A 397 -21.61 -21.61 -28.96
N GLN A 398 -21.16 -20.39 -28.67
CA GLN A 398 -21.26 -19.79 -27.33
C GLN A 398 -22.69 -19.28 -27.14
N VAL A 399 -23.60 -20.16 -26.69
CA VAL A 399 -25.02 -19.86 -26.49
C VAL A 399 -25.37 -19.97 -25.01
N THR A 400 -25.97 -18.93 -24.46
CA THR A 400 -26.49 -18.94 -23.09
C THR A 400 -27.68 -19.88 -22.99
N VAL A 401 -27.65 -20.77 -22.00
CA VAL A 401 -28.74 -21.69 -21.68
C VAL A 401 -29.51 -21.10 -20.50
N ASP A 402 -30.76 -20.72 -20.72
CA ASP A 402 -31.65 -20.15 -19.70
C ASP A 402 -32.83 -21.10 -19.43
N GLY A 403 -33.75 -20.72 -18.55
CA GLY A 403 -34.88 -21.60 -18.21
C GLY A 403 -35.86 -21.85 -19.35
N SER A 404 -35.88 -21.07 -20.44
CA SER A 404 -36.76 -21.34 -21.59
C SER A 404 -36.45 -22.68 -22.27
N TRP A 405 -35.20 -23.16 -22.15
CA TRP A 405 -34.77 -24.45 -22.65
C TRP A 405 -35.48 -25.62 -21.98
N PHE A 406 -36.09 -25.39 -20.81
CA PHE A 406 -36.73 -26.41 -19.99
C PHE A 406 -38.20 -26.04 -19.69
N GLY A 407 -38.82 -25.21 -20.52
CA GLY A 407 -40.22 -24.77 -20.37
C GLY A 407 -40.45 -23.72 -19.27
N GLY A 408 -39.39 -23.13 -18.73
CA GLY A 408 -39.44 -22.02 -17.79
C GLY A 408 -39.52 -20.65 -18.45
N GLU A 409 -39.39 -19.59 -17.65
CA GLU A 409 -39.39 -18.21 -18.14
C GLU A 409 -38.09 -17.91 -18.92
N PRO A 410 -38.19 -17.31 -20.13
CA PRO A 410 -37.02 -16.82 -20.86
C PRO A 410 -36.16 -15.87 -20.03
N GLY A 411 -34.84 -16.04 -20.11
CA GLY A 411 -33.87 -15.29 -19.32
C GLY A 411 -33.76 -15.72 -17.85
N SER A 412 -34.49 -16.75 -17.40
CA SER A 412 -34.32 -17.23 -16.02
C SER A 412 -32.97 -17.97 -15.84
N PRO A 413 -32.25 -17.76 -14.71
CA PRO A 413 -30.86 -18.22 -14.59
C PRO A 413 -30.73 -19.71 -14.26
N THR A 414 -29.86 -20.42 -14.98
CA THR A 414 -29.61 -21.88 -14.89
C THR A 414 -28.33 -22.27 -14.14
N GLY A 415 -27.50 -21.28 -13.80
CA GLY A 415 -26.27 -21.46 -13.05
C GLY A 415 -26.51 -21.69 -11.55
N ASP A 416 -25.45 -22.13 -10.87
CA ASP A 416 -25.45 -22.53 -9.46
C ASP A 416 -25.72 -21.36 -8.51
N TYR A 417 -25.50 -20.11 -8.93
CA TYR A 417 -25.69 -18.95 -8.06
C TYR A 417 -26.86 -18.08 -8.51
N ARG A 418 -27.40 -17.32 -7.57
CA ARG A 418 -28.31 -16.19 -7.84
C ARG A 418 -27.74 -14.91 -7.27
N ARG A 419 -28.02 -13.80 -7.94
CA ARG A 419 -27.76 -12.47 -7.38
C ARG A 419 -28.76 -12.20 -6.25
N ASP A 420 -28.25 -11.82 -5.08
CA ASP A 420 -29.02 -11.60 -3.86
C ASP A 420 -29.10 -10.11 -3.52
N VAL A 421 -27.94 -9.47 -3.30
CA VAL A 421 -27.83 -8.07 -2.88
C VAL A 421 -26.98 -7.27 -3.87
N VAL A 422 -27.39 -6.05 -4.16
CA VAL A 422 -26.62 -5.02 -4.89
C VAL A 422 -26.71 -3.73 -4.09
N GLU A 423 -25.66 -3.39 -3.35
CA GLU A 423 -25.63 -2.24 -2.45
C GLU A 423 -24.30 -1.50 -2.59
N GLY A 424 -24.35 -0.28 -3.13
CA GLY A 424 -23.17 0.55 -3.36
C GLY A 424 -22.12 -0.19 -4.20
N ASP A 425 -20.98 -0.45 -3.59
CA ASP A 425 -19.83 -1.14 -4.20
C ASP A 425 -19.83 -2.66 -3.96
N VAL A 426 -20.91 -3.23 -3.42
CA VAL A 426 -20.99 -4.66 -3.09
C VAL A 426 -22.08 -5.35 -3.91
N VAL A 427 -21.72 -6.45 -4.56
CA VAL A 427 -22.68 -7.38 -5.19
C VAL A 427 -22.50 -8.77 -4.62
N ARG A 428 -23.60 -9.37 -4.17
CA ARG A 428 -23.59 -10.69 -3.54
C ARG A 428 -24.29 -11.73 -4.42
N TYR A 429 -23.62 -12.85 -4.60
CA TYR A 429 -24.15 -14.04 -5.24
C TYR A 429 -24.22 -15.16 -4.21
N VAL A 430 -25.39 -15.80 -4.11
CA VAL A 430 -25.64 -16.88 -3.14
C VAL A 430 -25.89 -18.18 -3.91
N LEU A 431 -25.28 -19.26 -3.42
CA LEU A 431 -25.46 -20.60 -3.98
C LEU A 431 -26.93 -21.03 -3.89
N LYS A 432 -27.44 -21.60 -4.98
CA LYS A 432 -28.75 -22.24 -5.05
C LYS A 432 -28.60 -23.71 -4.68
N GLY A 433 -29.39 -24.15 -3.70
CA GLY A 433 -29.42 -25.56 -3.30
C GLY A 433 -28.17 -26.01 -2.53
N GLU A 434 -27.95 -27.31 -2.56
CA GLU A 434 -26.83 -27.97 -1.85
C GLU A 434 -25.52 -27.83 -2.63
N PRO A 435 -24.37 -27.79 -1.94
CA PRO A 435 -23.09 -27.63 -2.60
C PRO A 435 -22.70 -28.93 -3.29
N ARG A 436 -22.10 -28.82 -4.47
CA ARG A 436 -21.52 -29.96 -5.21
C ARG A 436 -20.27 -30.51 -4.52
N THR A 437 -19.56 -29.65 -3.78
CA THR A 437 -18.35 -30.00 -3.04
C THR A 437 -18.37 -29.32 -1.67
N GLU A 438 -17.76 -29.93 -0.65
CA GLU A 438 -17.73 -29.39 0.73
C GLU A 438 -17.27 -27.92 0.79
N LEU A 439 -16.29 -27.54 -0.03
CA LEU A 439 -15.70 -26.20 -0.06
C LEU A 439 -16.30 -25.27 -1.12
N GLN A 440 -17.42 -25.63 -1.76
CA GLN A 440 -18.07 -24.74 -2.71
C GLN A 440 -18.54 -23.48 -1.96
N PRO A 441 -18.16 -22.27 -2.42
CA PRO A 441 -18.58 -21.03 -1.80
C PRO A 441 -20.11 -20.97 -1.66
N ARG A 442 -20.59 -20.72 -0.45
CA ARG A 442 -22.01 -20.43 -0.20
C ARG A 442 -22.36 -19.04 -0.69
N GLU A 443 -21.39 -18.14 -0.62
CA GLU A 443 -21.49 -16.79 -1.13
C GLU A 443 -20.23 -16.39 -1.88
N ILE A 444 -20.43 -15.71 -3.00
CA ILE A 444 -19.40 -14.97 -3.73
C ILE A 444 -19.78 -13.50 -3.65
N VAL A 445 -18.87 -12.67 -3.17
CA VAL A 445 -19.10 -11.24 -2.95
C VAL A 445 -18.15 -10.46 -3.82
N GLU A 446 -18.66 -9.77 -4.82
CA GLU A 446 -17.88 -8.78 -5.56
C GLU A 446 -17.83 -7.49 -4.74
N ILE A 447 -16.62 -7.00 -4.48
CA ILE A 447 -16.34 -5.72 -3.83
C ILE A 447 -15.65 -4.84 -4.87
N ARG A 448 -16.32 -3.76 -5.28
CA ARG A 448 -15.76 -2.81 -6.22
C ARG A 448 -14.62 -2.04 -5.54
N THR A 449 -13.49 -2.00 -6.23
CA THR A 449 -12.30 -1.26 -5.80
C THR A 449 -12.17 0.00 -6.65
N GLU A 450 -11.71 1.09 -6.04
CA GLU A 450 -11.58 2.36 -6.77
C GLU A 450 -10.44 2.30 -7.81
N SER A 451 -9.42 1.49 -7.52
CA SER A 451 -8.26 1.28 -8.36
C SER A 451 -7.67 -0.11 -8.14
N ALA A 452 -6.69 -0.49 -8.96
CA ALA A 452 -5.94 -1.74 -8.76
C ALA A 452 -5.11 -1.70 -7.47
N ALA A 453 -4.49 -0.55 -7.18
CA ALA A 453 -3.73 -0.35 -5.95
C ALA A 453 -4.62 -0.46 -4.70
N ASP A 454 -5.85 0.05 -4.76
CA ASP A 454 -6.86 -0.15 -3.71
C ASP A 454 -7.17 -1.64 -3.51
N GLY A 455 -7.41 -2.39 -4.61
CA GLY A 455 -7.63 -3.83 -4.54
C GLY A 455 -6.47 -4.60 -3.91
N VAL A 456 -5.24 -4.25 -4.25
CA VAL A 456 -4.02 -4.86 -3.65
C VAL A 456 -3.94 -4.59 -2.16
N SER A 457 -4.23 -3.36 -1.72
CA SER A 457 -4.28 -3.03 -0.29
C SER A 457 -5.35 -3.85 0.44
N LYS A 458 -6.57 -3.94 -0.11
CA LYS A 458 -7.66 -4.76 0.45
C LYS A 458 -7.31 -6.24 0.50
N LEU A 459 -6.56 -6.74 -0.48
CA LEU A 459 -6.09 -8.13 -0.50
C LEU A 459 -5.09 -8.38 0.63
N LEU A 460 -4.13 -7.46 0.83
CA LEU A 460 -3.14 -7.56 1.90
C LEU A 460 -3.76 -7.43 3.30
N GLN A 461 -4.84 -6.67 3.43
CA GLN A 461 -5.62 -6.54 4.66
C GLN A 461 -6.55 -7.74 4.90
N GLY A 462 -6.72 -8.62 3.92
CA GLY A 462 -7.61 -9.77 3.99
C GLY A 462 -9.09 -9.42 3.87
N GLU A 463 -9.43 -8.21 3.43
CA GLU A 463 -10.80 -7.75 3.13
C GLU A 463 -11.34 -8.42 1.85
N VAL A 464 -10.47 -8.62 0.85
CA VAL A 464 -10.75 -9.46 -0.33
C VAL A 464 -9.86 -10.69 -0.30
N ASP A 465 -10.35 -11.79 -0.86
CA ASP A 465 -9.64 -13.07 -0.95
C ASP A 465 -8.92 -13.23 -2.30
N VAL A 466 -9.53 -12.67 -3.35
CA VAL A 466 -9.08 -12.80 -4.73
C VAL A 466 -9.25 -11.47 -5.45
N LEU A 467 -8.33 -11.15 -6.36
CA LEU A 467 -8.48 -10.04 -7.29
C LEU A 467 -8.84 -10.57 -8.66
N ASP A 468 -9.87 -9.98 -9.26
CA ASP A 468 -10.29 -10.30 -10.62
C ASP A 468 -9.24 -9.91 -11.67
N GLN A 469 -8.55 -8.79 -11.44
CA GLN A 469 -7.48 -8.31 -12.31
C GLN A 469 -6.30 -7.84 -11.45
N LEU A 470 -5.10 -8.22 -11.88
CA LEU A 470 -3.85 -7.80 -11.25
C LEU A 470 -2.97 -7.14 -12.31
N PHE A 471 -2.63 -5.86 -12.10
CA PHE A 471 -1.71 -5.17 -13.00
C PHE A 471 -0.27 -5.68 -12.80
N PRO A 472 0.54 -5.77 -13.87
CA PRO A 472 1.90 -6.30 -13.77
C PRO A 472 2.78 -5.58 -12.74
N ALA A 473 2.65 -4.26 -12.60
CA ALA A 473 3.40 -3.47 -11.62
C ALA A 473 3.04 -3.87 -10.18
N ASP A 474 1.76 -4.13 -9.92
CA ASP A 474 1.27 -4.55 -8.60
C ASP A 474 1.65 -6.00 -8.27
N ALA A 475 1.74 -6.87 -9.29
CA ALA A 475 2.18 -8.25 -9.13
C ALA A 475 3.62 -8.33 -8.56
N VAL A 476 4.52 -7.46 -9.03
CA VAL A 476 5.89 -7.37 -8.50
C VAL A 476 5.87 -7.02 -7.01
N ARG A 477 5.05 -6.03 -6.62
CA ARG A 477 4.90 -5.61 -5.22
C ARG A 477 4.34 -6.73 -4.32
N LEU A 478 3.34 -7.48 -4.78
CA LEU A 478 2.81 -8.62 -4.04
C LEU A 478 3.85 -9.74 -3.86
N SER A 479 4.68 -9.98 -4.89
CA SER A 479 5.73 -11.00 -4.81
C SER A 479 6.83 -10.65 -3.79
N SER A 480 7.16 -9.36 -3.63
CA SER A 480 8.19 -8.92 -2.66
C SER A 480 7.73 -9.02 -1.21
N ASN A 481 6.43 -8.94 -0.94
CA ASN A 481 5.85 -9.02 0.41
C ASN A 481 5.65 -10.47 0.91
N ARG A 482 5.96 -11.49 0.09
CA ARG A 482 5.88 -12.92 0.47
C ARG A 482 7.12 -13.45 1.19
N LYS A 483 8.12 -12.60 1.45
CA LYS A 483 9.31 -12.89 2.26
C LYS A 483 9.21 -12.18 3.60
#